data_AF-A0A816XGB7-F1
#
_entry.id   AF-A0A816XGB7-F1
#
_cell.length_a   1.000
_cell.length_b   1.000
_cell.length_c   1.000
_cell.angle_alpha   90.00
_cell.angle_beta   90.00
_cell.angle_gamma   90.00
#
_symmetry.space_group_name_H-M   'P 1'
#
loop_
_entity.id
_entity.type
_entity.pdbx_description
1 polymer ?
#
loop_
_entity_poly.entity_id
_entity_poly.type
_entity_poly.pdbx_seq_one_letter_code
_entity_poly.pdbx_strand_id
1 'polypeptide(L)'
;MPRFCTLLQLNKSAQELATHIGEVVINKCFCTRRNPISISAAAIYLACQLEDKRKTQAEICKITGLTEVTLRKVYKELLRELGRSSPV
;
A
#
# COMPACT_ATOMS: atom_id res chain seq x y z
N MET A 1 -3.56 8.24 4.15
CA MET A 1 -2.29 7.56 4.51
C MET A 1 -2.04 7.52 6.02
N PRO A 2 -1.69 8.63 6.70
CA PRO A 2 -1.16 8.59 8.06
C PRO A 2 -2.13 8.00 9.09
N ARG A 3 -3.43 8.28 8.93
CA ARG A 3 -4.48 7.73 9.81
C ARG A 3 -4.51 6.19 9.83
N PHE A 4 -4.32 5.54 8.67
CA PHE A 4 -4.33 4.08 8.60
C PHE A 4 -3.06 3.47 9.21
N CYS A 5 -1.91 4.10 9.00
CA CYS A 5 -0.64 3.68 9.60
C CYS A 5 -0.67 3.74 11.13
N THR A 6 -1.28 4.78 11.70
CA THR A 6 -1.48 4.90 13.15
C THR A 6 -2.44 3.82 13.67
N LEU A 7 -3.54 3.55 12.97
CA LEU A 7 -4.50 2.50 13.34
C LEU A 7 -3.88 1.10 13.29
N LEU A 8 -2.93 0.87 12.39
CA LEU A 8 -2.15 -0.37 12.28
C LEU A 8 -0.96 -0.43 13.25
N GLN A 9 -0.75 0.60 14.07
CA GLN A 9 0.38 0.71 15.01
C GLN A 9 1.75 0.52 14.33
N LEU A 10 1.90 1.09 13.13
CA LEU A 10 3.16 1.04 12.40
C LEU A 10 4.19 1.98 13.04
N ASN A 11 5.46 1.55 13.08
CA ASN A 11 6.61 2.39 13.44
C ASN A 11 6.79 3.48 12.40
N LYS A 12 7.46 4.57 12.80
CA LYS A 12 7.74 5.73 11.95
C LYS A 12 8.35 5.34 10.60
N SER A 13 9.34 4.45 10.59
CA SER A 13 9.98 3.92 9.37
C SER A 13 8.97 3.32 8.37
N ALA A 14 8.08 2.44 8.84
CA ALA A 14 7.03 1.86 7.99
C ALA A 14 6.00 2.91 7.52
N GLN A 15 5.71 3.94 8.33
CA GLN A 15 4.82 5.03 7.91
C GLN A 15 5.46 5.88 6.80
N GLU A 16 6.73 6.21 6.94
CA GLU A 16 7.52 6.96 5.96
C GLU A 16 7.62 6.17 4.66
N LEU A 17 7.92 4.86 4.75
CA LEU A 17 7.97 3.98 3.59
C LEU A 17 6.62 3.87 2.88
N ALA A 18 5.52 3.67 3.61
CA ALA A 18 4.18 3.61 3.04
C ALA A 18 3.79 4.92 2.34
N THR A 19 4.18 6.06 2.93
CA THR A 19 3.94 7.38 2.36
C THR A 19 4.73 7.56 1.07
N HIS A 20 6.02 7.23 1.09
CA HIS A 20 6.89 7.29 -0.08
C HIS A 20 6.39 6.42 -1.23
N ILE A 21 6.01 5.16 -0.95
CA ILE A 21 5.42 4.26 -1.95
C ILE A 21 4.13 4.86 -2.51
N GLY A 22 3.25 5.39 -1.65
CA GLY A 22 2.02 6.03 -2.07
C GLY A 22 2.26 7.23 -2.99
N GLU A 23 3.21 8.10 -2.66
CA GLU A 23 3.60 9.25 -3.47
C GLU A 23 4.17 8.82 -4.82
N VAL A 24 5.05 7.82 -4.86
CA VAL A 24 5.60 7.29 -6.12
C VAL A 24 4.49 6.76 -7.02
N VAL A 25 3.53 6.02 -6.46
CA VAL A 25 2.40 5.43 -7.20
C VAL A 25 1.47 6.51 -7.75
N ILE A 26 1.22 7.57 -6.97
CA ILE A 26 0.40 8.70 -7.40
C ILE A 26 1.12 9.51 -8.48
N ASN A 27 2.39 9.87 -8.26
CA ASN A 27 3.18 10.66 -9.21
C ASN A 27 3.39 9.96 -10.55
N LYS A 28 3.55 8.63 -10.55
CA LYS A 28 3.71 7.85 -11.77
C LYS A 28 2.37 7.49 -12.44
N CYS A 29 1.23 7.96 -11.92
CA CYS A 29 -0.10 7.67 -12.45
C CYS A 29 -0.40 6.16 -12.63
N PHE A 30 0.24 5.29 -11.84
CA PHE A 30 0.15 3.83 -12.02
C PHE A 30 -1.24 3.27 -11.74
N CYS A 31 -2.04 3.96 -10.92
CA CYS A 31 -3.34 3.48 -10.46
C CYS A 31 -4.44 4.55 -10.63
N THR A 32 -4.42 5.29 -11.74
CA THR A 32 -5.39 6.37 -12.05
C THR A 32 -6.86 5.95 -12.03
N ARG A 33 -7.16 4.66 -12.26
CA ARG A 33 -8.52 4.11 -12.20
C ARG A 33 -8.93 3.58 -10.81
N ARG A 34 -8.07 3.68 -9.80
CA ARG A 34 -8.33 3.14 -8.46
C ARG A 34 -8.58 4.27 -7.46
N ASN A 35 -9.45 4.00 -6.50
CA ASN A 35 -9.71 4.93 -5.41
C ASN A 35 -8.42 5.16 -4.58
N PRO A 36 -8.13 6.40 -4.15
CA PRO A 36 -7.01 6.72 -3.25
C PRO A 36 -6.89 5.81 -2.02
N ILE A 37 -8.01 5.32 -1.48
CA ILE A 37 -8.04 4.37 -0.35
C ILE A 37 -7.45 3.02 -0.75
N SER A 38 -7.75 2.53 -1.95
CA SER A 38 -7.20 1.27 -2.45
C SER A 38 -5.71 1.33 -2.68
N ILE A 39 -5.22 2.43 -3.28
CA ILE A 39 -3.80 2.70 -3.44
C ILE A 39 -3.12 2.75 -2.08
N SER A 40 -3.78 3.45 -1.15
CA SER A 40 -3.31 3.57 0.21
C SER A 40 -3.12 2.22 0.90
N ALA A 41 -4.14 1.36 0.84
CA ALA A 41 -4.10 0.04 1.45
C ALA A 41 -2.99 -0.84 0.87
N ALA A 42 -2.78 -0.79 -0.45
CA ALA A 42 -1.73 -1.55 -1.12
C ALA A 42 -0.31 -1.05 -0.78
N ALA A 43 -0.11 0.27 -0.72
CA ALA A 43 1.17 0.87 -0.33
C ALA A 43 1.54 0.54 1.12
N ILE A 44 0.56 0.58 2.04
CA ILE A 44 0.75 0.16 3.43
C ILE A 44 1.09 -1.32 3.50
N TYR A 45 0.36 -2.18 2.78
CA TYR A 45 0.62 -3.61 2.79
C TYR A 45 2.05 -3.92 2.28
N LEU A 46 2.50 -3.23 1.23
CA LEU A 46 3.86 -3.36 0.73
C LEU A 46 4.91 -2.91 1.77
N ALA A 47 4.72 -1.74 2.37
CA ALA A 47 5.62 -1.24 3.41
C ALA A 47 5.73 -2.20 4.60
N CYS A 48 4.59 -2.77 5.04
CA CYS A 48 4.55 -3.80 6.08
C CYS A 48 5.31 -5.08 5.69
N GLN A 49 5.29 -5.50 4.42
CA GLN A 49 6.10 -6.65 3.97
C GLN A 49 7.59 -6.33 3.93
N LEU A 50 7.97 -5.10 3.57
CA LEU A 50 9.37 -4.68 3.49
C LEU A 50 10.02 -4.48 4.86
N GLU A 51 9.27 -3.97 5.84
CA GLU A 51 9.74 -3.74 7.21
C GLU A 51 9.66 -4.99 8.11
N ASP A 52 9.39 -6.18 7.54
CA ASP A 52 9.10 -7.45 8.24
C ASP A 52 7.94 -7.40 9.27
N LYS A 53 7.27 -6.25 9.40
CA LYS A 53 6.06 -6.07 10.19
C LYS A 53 4.85 -6.60 9.45
N ARG A 54 4.71 -7.92 9.39
CA ARG A 54 3.61 -8.57 8.69
C ARG A 54 2.26 -8.23 9.30
N LYS A 55 1.62 -7.20 8.77
CA LYS A 55 0.19 -6.97 8.89
C LYS A 55 -0.56 -7.81 7.88
N THR A 56 -1.60 -8.47 8.34
CA THR A 56 -2.42 -9.32 7.46
C THR A 56 -3.27 -8.46 6.54
N GLN A 57 -3.63 -9.01 5.38
CA GLN A 57 -4.57 -8.35 4.46
C GLN A 57 -5.91 -8.08 5.15
N ALA A 58 -6.37 -9.00 6.01
CA ALA A 58 -7.59 -8.86 6.79
C ALA A 58 -7.55 -7.65 7.74
N GLU A 59 -6.44 -7.43 8.47
CA GLU A 59 -6.29 -6.26 9.34
C GLU A 59 -6.37 -4.94 8.56
N ILE A 60 -5.69 -4.88 7.42
CA ILE A 60 -5.71 -3.68 6.57
C ILE A 60 -7.10 -3.46 5.99
N CYS A 61 -7.77 -4.52 5.53
CA CYS A 61 -9.14 -4.47 5.01
C CYS A 61 -10.13 -4.01 6.07
N LYS A 62 -9.99 -4.47 7.32
CA LYS A 62 -10.84 -4.05 8.45
C LYS A 62 -10.75 -2.55 8.72
N ILE A 63 -9.56 -1.96 8.55
CA ILE A 63 -9.32 -0.53 8.81
C ILE A 63 -9.70 0.34 7.60
N THR A 64 -9.44 -0.15 6.39
CA THR A 64 -9.67 0.61 5.15
C THR A 64 -11.08 0.44 4.59
N GLY A 65 -11.85 -0.54 5.09
CA GLY A 65 -13.18 -0.89 4.60
C GLY A 65 -13.17 -1.61 3.24
N LEU A 66 -12.00 -2.01 2.75
CA LEU A 66 -11.87 -2.74 1.48
C LEU A 66 -12.14 -4.23 1.68
N THR A 67 -12.52 -4.89 0.59
CA THR A 67 -12.51 -6.36 0.55
C THR A 67 -11.09 -6.85 0.27
N GLU A 68 -10.74 -8.01 0.83
CA GLU A 68 -9.43 -8.63 0.58
C GLU A 68 -9.15 -8.86 -0.91
N VAL A 69 -10.18 -9.20 -1.69
CA VAL A 69 -10.06 -9.37 -3.14
C VAL A 69 -9.63 -8.06 -3.81
N THR A 70 -10.17 -6.93 -3.37
CA THR A 70 -9.80 -5.61 -3.88
C THR A 70 -8.36 -5.29 -3.51
N LEU A 71 -7.98 -5.50 -2.24
CA LEU A 71 -6.60 -5.28 -1.78
C LEU A 71 -5.60 -6.12 -2.58
N ARG A 72 -5.88 -7.41 -2.80
CA ARG A 72 -5.03 -8.30 -3.60
C ARG A 72 -4.89 -7.86 -5.05
N LYS A 73 -5.99 -7.46 -5.69
CA LYS A 73 -5.97 -6.97 -7.08
C LYS A 73 -5.09 -5.73 -7.22
N VAL A 74 -5.30 -4.75 -6.34
CA VAL A 74 -4.59 -3.47 -6.37
C VAL A 74 -3.12 -3.66 -5.99
N TYR A 75 -2.82 -4.52 -5.03
CA TYR A 75 -1.44 -4.87 -4.67
C TYR A 75 -0.68 -5.52 -5.83
N LYS A 76 -1.29 -6.47 -6.55
CA LYS A 76 -0.68 -7.08 -7.74
C LYS A 76 -0.45 -6.07 -8.86
N GLU A 77 -1.39 -5.14 -9.06
CA GLU A 77 -1.27 -4.06 -10.05
C GLU A 77 -0.12 -3.12 -9.66
N LEU A 78 -0.06 -2.68 -8.40
CA LEU A 78 1.00 -1.86 -7.83
C LEU A 78 2.38 -2.50 -7.96
N LEU A 79 2.51 -3.80 -7.68
CA LEU A 79 3.78 -4.53 -7.84
C LEU A 79 4.23 -4.64 -9.30
N ARG A 80 3.30 -4.86 -10.25
CA ARG A 80 3.62 -4.92 -11.68
C ARG A 80 4.15 -3.59 -12.19
N GLU A 81 3.53 -2.50 -11.76
CA GLU A 81 3.92 -1.16 -12.18
C GLU A 81 5.22 -0.70 -11.52
N LEU A 82 5.43 -0.98 -10.22
CA LEU A 82 6.71 -0.75 -9.55
C LEU A 82 7.83 -1.60 -10.16
N GLY A 83 7.56 -2.87 -10.45
CA GLY A 83 8.52 -3.78 -11.09
C GLY A 83 8.90 -3.34 -12.50
N ARG A 84 7.96 -2.75 -13.26
CA ARG A 84 8.26 -2.12 -14.57
C ARG A 84 9.14 -0.89 -14.49
N SER A 85 9.16 -0.22 -13.34
CA SER A 85 10.04 0.93 -13.08
C SER A 85 11.42 0.55 -12.54
N SER A 86 11.71 -0.74 -12.39
CA SER A 86 13.07 -1.21 -12.15
C SER A 86 13.67 -1.67 -13.48
N PRO A 87 14.53 -0.86 -14.15
CA PRO A 87 15.52 -1.43 -15.04
C PRO A 87 16.52 -2.14 -14.12
N VAL A 88 16.45 -3.47 -14.07
CA VAL A 88 17.67 -4.24 -13.81
C VAL A 88 18.51 -4.24 -15.08
#